data_AF-A0A565CVW3-F1
#
_entry.id   AF-A0A565CVW3-F1
#
_cell.length_a   1.000
_cell.length_b   1.000
_cell.length_c   1.000
_cell.angle_alpha   90.00
_cell.angle_beta   90.00
_cell.angle_gamma   90.00
#
_symmetry.space_group_name_H-M   'P 1'
#
loop_
_entity.id
_entity.type
_entity.pdbx_description
1 polymer ?
#
loop_
_entity_poly.entity_id
_entity_poly.type
_entity_poly.pdbx_seq_one_letter_code
_entity_poly.pdbx_strand_id
1 'polypeptide(L)'
;MTTQELAMEGEKHLEETIESAFQIISAMNDELCNPSLWSKSPTASSASQTTATGSNGAALVSADGTAIDGPPHHSESGGGGGGGGNSALDEAGLRYKNSMTSLRAVLASIPNSQKAKAFETENGVETPESEEEIEKLEEQALSLRKEIAKKNVHVKELIDKFRELIADISTWQSPCSV
;
A
#
# COMPACT_ATOMS: atom_id res chain seq x y z
N MET A 1 -4.87 -4.81 23.24
CA MET A 1 -5.25 -4.20 21.96
C MET A 1 -6.62 -4.72 21.61
N THR A 2 -7.59 -3.82 21.44
CA THR A 2 -8.95 -4.20 21.04
C THR A 2 -8.94 -4.64 19.58
N THR A 3 -9.96 -5.39 19.15
CA THR A 3 -10.09 -5.78 17.74
C THR A 3 -10.19 -4.54 16.81
N GLN A 4 -10.77 -3.43 17.30
CA GLN A 4 -10.83 -2.17 16.56
C GLN A 4 -9.46 -1.51 16.41
N GLU A 5 -8.65 -1.48 17.48
CA GLU A 5 -7.27 -0.97 17.41
C GLU A 5 -6.41 -1.80 16.45
N LEU A 6 -6.58 -3.12 16.45
CA LEU A 6 -5.89 -4.01 15.51
C LEU A 6 -6.32 -3.76 14.07
N ALA A 7 -7.60 -3.46 13.82
CA ALA A 7 -8.09 -3.12 12.49
C ALA A 7 -7.47 -1.81 11.98
N MET A 8 -7.43 -0.77 12.81
CA MET A 8 -6.82 0.52 12.44
C MET A 8 -5.31 0.41 12.20
N GLU A 9 -4.57 -0.31 13.05
CA GLU A 9 -3.13 -0.52 12.82
C GLU A 9 -2.87 -1.41 11.59
N GLY A 10 -3.75 -2.38 11.33
CA GLY A 10 -3.70 -3.21 10.13
C GLY A 10 -3.90 -2.40 8.84
N GLU A 11 -4.87 -1.48 8.82
CA GLU A 11 -5.11 -0.56 7.71
C GLU A 11 -3.89 0.32 7.45
N LYS A 12 -3.34 0.94 8.49
CA LYS A 12 -2.12 1.75 8.40
C LYS A 12 -0.94 0.97 7.79
N HIS A 13 -0.64 -0.23 8.29
CA HIS A 13 0.47 -1.02 7.75
C HIS A 13 0.20 -1.50 6.31
N LEU A 14 -1.05 -1.70 5.93
CA LEU A 14 -1.42 -2.00 4.55
C LEU A 14 -1.10 -0.81 3.63
N GLU A 15 -1.47 0.41 4.02
CA GLU A 15 -1.14 1.62 3.28
C GLU A 15 0.38 1.82 3.16
N GLU A 16 1.13 1.67 4.25
CA GLU A 16 2.60 1.76 4.27
C GLU A 16 3.24 0.70 3.34
N THR A 17 2.65 -0.50 3.27
CA THR A 17 3.10 -1.58 2.37
C THR A 17 2.87 -1.21 0.91
N ILE A 18 1.68 -0.68 0.59
CA ILE A 18 1.32 -0.23 -0.76
C ILE A 18 2.24 0.91 -1.20
N GLU A 19 2.44 1.92 -0.36
CA GLU A 19 3.29 3.06 -0.65
C GLU A 19 4.75 2.63 -0.89
N SER A 20 5.29 1.76 -0.03
CA SER A 20 6.65 1.24 -0.20
C SER A 20 6.78 0.42 -1.48
N ALA A 21 5.76 -0.35 -1.86
CA ALA A 21 5.76 -1.09 -3.13
C ALA A 21 5.77 -0.15 -4.35
N PHE A 22 5.01 0.95 -4.31
CA PHE A 22 5.06 1.97 -5.36
C PHE A 22 6.45 2.63 -5.43
N GLN A 23 7.09 2.90 -4.30
CA GLN A 23 8.44 3.46 -4.26
C GLN A 23 9.48 2.49 -4.85
N ILE A 24 9.37 1.17 -4.57
CA ILE A 24 10.23 0.15 -5.19
C ILE A 24 10.09 0.20 -6.71
N ILE A 25 8.85 0.13 -7.23
CA ILE A 25 8.61 0.13 -8.67
C ILE A 25 9.12 1.42 -9.32
N SER A 26 8.90 2.56 -8.67
CA SER A 26 9.36 3.86 -9.18
C SER A 26 10.88 3.94 -9.19
N ALA A 27 11.56 3.53 -8.11
CA ALA A 27 13.02 3.49 -8.04
C ALA A 27 13.62 2.53 -9.08
N MET A 28 13.02 1.35 -9.27
CA MET A 28 13.40 0.42 -10.34
C MET A 28 13.23 1.06 -11.72
N ASN A 29 12.11 1.75 -11.95
CA ASN A 29 11.86 2.44 -13.20
C ASN A 29 12.90 3.53 -13.46
N ASP A 30 13.24 4.33 -12.46
CA ASP A 30 14.24 5.39 -12.57
C ASP A 30 15.64 4.83 -12.87
N GLU A 31 16.02 3.71 -12.24
CA GLU A 31 17.29 3.03 -12.51
C GLU A 31 17.32 2.41 -13.93
N LEU A 32 16.20 1.82 -14.36
CA LEU A 32 16.03 1.19 -15.67
C LEU A 32 15.70 2.17 -16.80
N CYS A 33 15.45 3.43 -16.50
CA CYS A 33 15.19 4.45 -17.53
C CYS A 33 16.28 5.52 -17.58
N ASN A 34 17.37 5.35 -16.82
CA ASN A 34 18.47 6.30 -16.78
C ASN A 34 19.75 5.74 -17.48
N PRO A 35 20.01 6.13 -18.74
CA PRO A 35 21.17 5.64 -19.50
C PRO A 35 22.53 5.98 -18.88
N SER A 36 22.60 7.00 -18.03
CA SER A 36 23.83 7.40 -17.36
C SER A 36 24.30 6.36 -16.32
N LEU A 37 23.37 5.57 -15.76
CA LEU A 37 23.69 4.53 -14.78
C LEU A 37 24.28 3.27 -15.42
N TRP A 38 23.95 3.02 -16.69
CA TRP A 38 24.47 1.89 -17.45
C TRP A 38 25.86 2.13 -18.05
N SER A 39 26.26 3.39 -18.16
CA SER A 39 27.50 3.79 -18.85
C SER A 39 28.75 3.71 -17.96
N LYS A 40 28.70 3.03 -16.81
CA LYS A 40 29.86 2.81 -15.93
C LYS A 40 30.83 1.82 -16.59
N SER A 41 31.71 2.33 -17.45
CA SER A 41 32.94 1.63 -17.81
C SER A 41 33.76 1.43 -16.53
N PRO A 42 34.23 0.22 -16.20
CA PRO A 42 35.16 0.02 -15.12
C PRO A 42 36.52 0.57 -15.57
N THR A 43 36.74 1.88 -15.44
CA THR A 43 38.11 2.35 -15.29
C THR A 43 38.55 1.87 -13.92
N ALA A 44 39.11 0.66 -13.89
CA ALA A 44 40.01 0.24 -12.83
C ALA A 44 40.97 1.40 -12.59
N SER A 45 40.87 2.02 -11.42
CA SER A 45 41.84 2.98 -10.92
C SER A 45 43.19 2.26 -10.85
N SER A 46 43.92 2.30 -11.96
CA SER A 46 45.34 2.03 -11.95
C SER A 46 45.96 3.19 -11.18
N ALA A 47 46.08 3.01 -9.87
CA ALA A 47 46.91 3.85 -9.03
C ALA A 47 48.37 3.58 -9.42
N SER A 48 48.81 4.12 -10.55
CA SER A 48 50.23 4.27 -10.83
C SER A 48 50.73 5.47 -10.05
N GLN A 49 51.31 5.17 -8.88
CA GLN A 49 52.31 6.01 -8.24
C GLN A 49 53.36 6.39 -9.29
N THR A 50 53.45 7.66 -9.63
CA THR A 50 54.62 8.22 -10.32
C THR A 50 55.51 8.92 -9.31
N THR A 51 56.49 8.19 -8.79
CA THR A 51 57.78 8.73 -8.40
C THR A 51 58.85 8.13 -9.31
N ALA A 52 59.42 9.01 -10.14
CA ALA A 52 60.78 9.00 -10.71
C ALA A 52 61.26 7.84 -11.64
N THR A 53 61.69 8.26 -12.84
CA THR A 53 62.86 7.81 -13.62
C THR A 53 63.03 6.32 -14.03
N GLY A 54 62.97 6.08 -15.35
CA GLY A 54 63.96 5.22 -16.05
C GLY A 54 63.55 3.80 -16.50
N SER A 55 63.48 3.61 -17.82
CA SER A 55 63.90 2.44 -18.64
C SER A 55 63.42 1.00 -18.34
N ASN A 56 62.62 0.47 -19.29
CA ASN A 56 62.61 -0.87 -19.93
C ASN A 56 62.88 -2.17 -19.13
N GLY A 57 61.95 -3.13 -19.23
CA GLY A 57 62.27 -4.57 -19.40
C GLY A 57 61.58 -5.58 -18.47
N ALA A 58 60.80 -6.50 -19.09
CA ALA A 58 60.57 -7.93 -18.77
C ALA A 58 60.20 -8.43 -17.34
N ALA A 59 59.06 -9.15 -17.30
CA ALA A 59 58.72 -10.42 -16.62
C ALA A 59 59.41 -10.83 -15.29
N LEU A 60 58.60 -11.36 -14.33
CA LEU A 60 58.83 -12.53 -13.42
C LEU A 60 57.87 -12.44 -12.20
N VAL A 61 56.80 -13.25 -12.10
CA VAL A 61 56.57 -14.52 -11.33
C VAL A 61 56.61 -14.47 -9.78
N SER A 62 55.74 -15.31 -9.19
CA SER A 62 55.77 -15.94 -7.84
C SER A 62 55.28 -15.13 -6.62
N ALA A 63 54.62 -15.70 -5.60
CA ALA A 63 54.17 -17.07 -5.33
C ALA A 63 53.10 -17.09 -4.19
N ASP A 64 52.43 -18.24 -4.13
CA ASP A 64 51.44 -18.81 -3.22
C ASP A 64 51.75 -18.78 -1.70
N GLY A 65 50.73 -18.97 -0.85
CA GLY A 65 50.91 -19.03 0.61
C GLY A 65 49.66 -19.29 1.48
N THR A 66 49.09 -20.50 1.36
CA THR A 66 48.53 -21.35 2.43
C THR A 66 47.33 -20.91 3.30
N ALA A 67 46.38 -21.85 3.42
CA ALA A 67 45.16 -21.83 4.24
C ALA A 67 45.32 -22.50 5.63
N ILE A 68 44.24 -22.39 6.44
CA ILE A 68 43.79 -23.08 7.68
C ILE A 68 44.38 -22.52 9.02
N ASP A 69 43.68 -22.37 10.15
CA ASP A 69 42.56 -23.09 10.80
C ASP A 69 41.95 -22.25 11.99
N GLY A 70 40.66 -22.44 12.37
CA GLY A 70 40.06 -21.96 13.65
C GLY A 70 38.66 -21.27 13.64
N PRO A 71 37.64 -21.71 14.43
CA PRO A 71 36.19 -21.38 14.29
C PRO A 71 35.61 -20.41 15.38
N PRO A 72 34.26 -20.25 15.53
CA PRO A 72 33.25 -19.65 14.66
C PRO A 72 32.77 -18.29 15.24
N HIS A 73 32.63 -17.24 14.43
CA HIS A 73 31.96 -16.02 14.90
C HIS A 73 31.05 -15.41 13.82
N HIS A 74 29.77 -15.34 14.19
CA HIS A 74 28.80 -14.31 13.84
C HIS A 74 29.13 -13.49 12.59
N SER A 75 28.56 -13.90 11.46
CA SER A 75 28.73 -13.24 10.17
C SER A 75 27.99 -11.90 10.14
N GLU A 76 28.56 -10.89 10.78
CA GLU A 76 28.44 -9.51 10.33
C GLU A 76 29.21 -9.44 9.00
N SER A 77 28.51 -9.65 7.88
CA SER A 77 29.09 -9.45 6.56
C SER A 77 29.14 -7.95 6.28
N GLY A 78 30.16 -7.31 6.85
CA GLY A 78 30.71 -6.07 6.36
C GLY A 78 31.81 -6.37 5.35
N GLY A 79 31.56 -5.99 4.10
CA GLY A 79 32.58 -5.74 3.07
C GLY A 79 31.96 -4.71 2.13
N GLY A 80 32.53 -3.56 1.82
CA GLY A 80 33.92 -3.14 1.84
C GLY A 80 34.13 -2.38 0.53
N GLY A 81 34.11 -1.04 0.60
CA GLY A 81 34.63 -0.16 -0.46
C GLY A 81 33.63 0.38 -1.48
N GLY A 82 33.37 1.70 -1.41
CA GLY A 82 32.97 2.52 -2.55
C GLY A 82 31.53 3.02 -2.55
N GLY A 83 31.28 4.19 -1.93
CA GLY A 83 30.14 5.06 -2.26
C GLY A 83 28.75 4.42 -2.18
N GLY A 84 28.48 3.59 -1.17
CA GLY A 84 27.17 2.99 -0.94
C GLY A 84 26.26 3.92 -0.15
N GLY A 85 25.72 4.97 -0.78
CA GLY A 85 24.49 5.55 -0.27
C GLY A 85 23.38 4.53 -0.46
N ASN A 86 22.66 4.18 0.60
CA ASN A 86 21.47 3.33 0.54
C ASN A 86 20.65 3.72 -0.69
N SER A 87 20.58 2.86 -1.71
CA SER A 87 19.86 3.20 -2.92
C SER A 87 18.39 3.42 -2.57
N ALA A 88 17.70 4.31 -3.28
CA ALA A 88 16.27 4.52 -3.04
C ALA A 88 15.49 3.19 -3.14
N LEU A 89 15.98 2.27 -3.98
CA LEU A 89 15.49 0.91 -4.11
C LEU A 89 15.72 0.07 -2.84
N ASP A 90 16.92 0.07 -2.27
CA ASP A 90 17.24 -0.67 -1.03
C ASP A 90 16.42 -0.16 0.16
N GLU A 91 16.25 1.16 0.26
CA GLU A 91 15.46 1.80 1.32
C GLU A 91 13.97 1.46 1.19
N ALA A 92 13.41 1.57 -0.02
CA ALA A 92 12.01 1.19 -0.28
C ALA A 92 11.78 -0.32 -0.04
N GLY A 93 12.75 -1.16 -0.41
CA GLY A 93 12.75 -2.59 -0.13
C GLY A 93 12.72 -2.91 1.37
N LEU A 94 13.54 -2.22 2.16
CA LEU A 94 13.57 -2.38 3.62
C LEU A 94 12.23 -1.96 4.25
N ARG A 95 11.67 -0.81 3.84
CA ARG A 95 10.38 -0.32 4.33
C ARG A 95 9.24 -1.28 4.03
N TYR A 96 9.16 -1.77 2.79
CA TYR A 96 8.17 -2.77 2.39
C TYR A 96 8.26 -4.04 3.24
N LYS A 97 9.47 -4.55 3.49
CA LYS A 97 9.67 -5.73 4.33
C LYS A 97 9.20 -5.48 5.77
N ASN A 98 9.51 -4.31 6.32
CA ASN A 98 9.14 -3.94 7.68
C ASN A 98 7.63 -3.78 7.83
N SER A 99 6.97 -2.98 6.98
CA SER A 99 5.52 -2.77 7.01
C SER A 99 4.76 -4.09 6.80
N MET A 100 5.22 -4.93 5.88
CA MET A 100 4.65 -6.26 5.67
C MET A 100 4.84 -7.19 6.88
N THR A 101 5.96 -7.08 7.59
CA THR A 101 6.18 -7.85 8.83
C THR A 101 5.21 -7.41 9.92
N SER A 102 5.03 -6.09 10.10
CA SER A 102 4.07 -5.54 11.05
C SER A 102 2.62 -5.92 10.68
N LEU A 103 2.25 -5.85 9.40
CA LEU A 103 0.94 -6.28 8.92
C LEU A 103 0.66 -7.76 9.25
N ARG A 104 1.64 -8.64 9.02
CA ARG A 104 1.52 -10.06 9.40
C ARG A 104 1.38 -10.25 10.91
N ALA A 105 2.09 -9.47 11.71
CA ALA A 105 1.97 -9.51 13.17
C ALA A 105 0.56 -9.09 13.64
N VAL A 106 0.00 -8.03 13.05
CA VAL A 106 -1.38 -7.60 13.31
C VAL A 106 -2.36 -8.71 12.93
N LEU A 107 -2.28 -9.26 11.71
CA LEU A 107 -3.16 -10.34 11.27
C LEU A 107 -3.08 -11.59 12.16
N ALA A 108 -1.89 -11.95 12.63
CA ALA A 108 -1.69 -13.07 13.56
C ALA A 108 -2.30 -12.82 14.95
N SER A 109 -2.45 -11.55 15.35
CA SER A 109 -3.03 -11.17 16.64
C SER A 109 -4.57 -11.05 16.63
N ILE A 110 -5.20 -10.90 15.46
CA ILE A 110 -6.67 -10.80 15.33
C ILE A 110 -7.40 -12.01 15.97
N PRO A 111 -7.05 -13.28 15.66
CA PRO A 111 -7.70 -14.44 16.27
C PRO A 111 -7.55 -14.47 17.80
N ASN A 112 -6.41 -14.01 18.31
CA ASN A 112 -6.16 -13.94 19.75
C ASN A 112 -7.01 -12.86 20.43
N SER A 113 -7.25 -11.72 19.77
CA SER A 113 -8.16 -10.68 20.27
C SER A 113 -9.62 -11.15 20.32
N GLN A 114 -10.04 -11.97 19.36
CA GLN A 114 -11.39 -12.56 19.33
C GLN A 114 -11.56 -13.61 20.43
N LYS A 115 -10.54 -14.42 20.70
CA LYS A 115 -10.54 -15.38 21.82
C LYS A 115 -10.52 -14.70 23.19
N ALA A 116 -9.78 -13.60 23.33
CA ALA A 116 -9.80 -12.77 24.54
C ALA A 116 -11.19 -12.14 24.75
N LYS A 117 -11.82 -11.64 23.69
CA LYS A 117 -13.20 -11.12 23.74
C LYS A 117 -14.22 -12.22 24.08
N ALA A 118 -14.05 -13.45 23.57
CA ALA A 118 -14.90 -14.58 23.92
C ALA A 118 -14.76 -15.02 25.40
N PHE A 119 -13.56 -14.92 25.98
CA PHE A 119 -13.34 -15.17 27.41
C PHE A 119 -13.90 -14.04 28.31
N GLU A 120 -13.97 -12.80 27.83
CA GLU A 120 -14.66 -11.72 28.57
C GLU A 120 -16.19 -11.79 28.42
N THR A 121 -16.70 -12.22 27.27
CA THR A 121 -18.15 -12.42 27.05
C THR A 121 -18.72 -13.60 27.85
N GLU A 122 -17.89 -14.54 28.32
CA GLU A 122 -18.35 -15.59 29.26
C GLU A 122 -18.62 -15.05 30.67
N ASN A 123 -18.09 -13.86 31.04
CA ASN A 123 -18.17 -13.32 32.40
C ASN A 123 -18.66 -11.87 32.54
N GLY A 124 -19.03 -11.16 31.46
CA GLY A 124 -19.47 -9.79 31.56
C GLY A 124 -20.24 -9.27 30.34
N VAL A 125 -21.55 -9.16 30.51
CA VAL A 125 -22.48 -8.17 29.92
C VAL A 125 -22.18 -7.73 28.48
N GLU A 126 -23.03 -8.22 27.56
CA GLU A 126 -23.30 -7.59 26.25
C GLU A 126 -23.40 -6.08 26.41
N THR A 127 -22.49 -5.35 25.78
CA THR A 127 -22.41 -3.89 25.90
C THR A 127 -23.62 -3.27 25.20
N PRO A 128 -24.49 -2.53 25.91
CA PRO A 128 -25.78 -2.05 25.37
C PRO A 128 -25.65 -0.88 24.38
N GLU A 129 -24.45 -0.33 24.16
CA GLU A 129 -24.25 0.92 23.41
C GLU A 129 -24.19 0.70 21.89
N SER A 130 -23.80 -0.48 21.40
CA SER A 130 -23.73 -0.74 19.95
C SER A 130 -25.01 -1.32 19.35
N GLU A 131 -25.85 -1.99 20.14
CA GLU A 131 -27.11 -2.58 19.66
C GLU A 131 -28.19 -1.49 19.47
N GLU A 132 -28.28 -0.53 20.40
CA GLU A 132 -29.23 0.60 20.32
C GLU A 132 -28.93 1.54 19.14
N GLU A 133 -27.65 1.78 18.83
CA GLU A 133 -27.25 2.61 17.67
C GLU A 133 -27.61 1.92 16.34
N ILE A 134 -27.44 0.59 16.27
CA ILE A 134 -27.84 -0.21 15.10
C ILE A 134 -29.35 -0.15 14.91
N GLU A 135 -30.14 -0.35 15.96
CA GLU A 135 -31.61 -0.28 15.89
C GLU A 135 -32.09 1.10 15.40
N LYS A 136 -31.49 2.18 15.91
CA LYS A 136 -31.80 3.55 15.48
C LYS A 136 -31.47 3.79 14.01
N LEU A 137 -30.32 3.29 13.53
CA LEU A 137 -29.93 3.41 12.12
C LEU A 137 -30.88 2.63 11.21
N GLU A 138 -31.33 1.45 11.64
CA GLU A 138 -32.32 0.65 10.91
C GLU A 138 -33.67 1.37 10.84
N GLU A 139 -34.14 1.98 11.94
CA GLU A 139 -35.36 2.78 11.96
C GLU A 139 -35.25 3.99 11.00
N GLN A 140 -34.12 4.70 11.02
CA GLN A 140 -33.86 5.80 10.09
C GLN A 140 -33.87 5.33 8.63
N ALA A 141 -33.26 4.19 8.32
CA ALA A 141 -33.28 3.61 6.99
C ALA A 141 -34.70 3.25 6.53
N LEU A 142 -35.52 2.70 7.43
CA LEU A 142 -36.93 2.39 7.15
C LEU A 142 -37.75 3.67 6.91
N SER A 143 -37.53 4.71 7.72
CA SER A 143 -38.18 6.01 7.57
C SER A 143 -37.85 6.65 6.22
N LEU A 144 -36.56 6.71 5.86
CA LEU A 144 -36.10 7.23 4.58
C LEU A 144 -36.67 6.46 3.39
N ARG A 145 -36.72 5.12 3.46
CA ARG A 145 -37.34 4.30 2.41
C ARG A 145 -38.82 4.63 2.21
N LYS A 146 -39.58 4.83 3.31
CA LYS A 146 -40.99 5.25 3.24
C LYS A 146 -41.13 6.65 2.62
N GLU A 147 -40.26 7.58 2.98
CA GLU A 147 -40.29 8.94 2.44
C GLU A 147 -39.97 8.96 0.93
N ILE A 148 -38.97 8.20 0.48
CA ILE A 148 -38.64 8.04 -0.94
C ILE A 148 -39.84 7.49 -1.71
N ALA A 149 -40.47 6.43 -1.20
CA ALA A 149 -41.66 5.85 -1.83
C ALA A 149 -42.78 6.88 -1.95
N LYS A 150 -43.04 7.67 -0.89
CA LYS A 150 -44.05 8.75 -0.90
C LYS A 150 -43.72 9.84 -1.92
N LYS A 151 -42.47 10.31 -1.96
CA LYS A 151 -42.04 11.34 -2.94
C LYS A 151 -42.17 10.84 -4.37
N ASN A 152 -41.84 9.58 -4.64
CA ASN A 152 -41.99 8.97 -5.96
C ASN A 152 -43.45 8.92 -6.43
N VAL A 153 -44.40 8.65 -5.53
CA VAL A 153 -45.84 8.73 -5.86
C VAL A 153 -46.20 10.14 -6.31
N HIS A 154 -45.76 11.16 -5.57
CA HIS A 154 -46.08 12.56 -5.91
C HIS A 154 -45.46 13.01 -7.23
N VAL A 155 -44.22 12.60 -7.52
CA VAL A 155 -43.57 12.83 -8.82
C VAL A 155 -44.37 12.17 -9.94
N LYS A 156 -44.87 10.95 -9.73
CA LYS A 156 -45.69 10.25 -10.72
C LYS A 156 -47.00 10.98 -11.00
N GLU A 157 -47.71 11.42 -9.97
CA GLU A 157 -48.92 12.23 -10.11
C GLU A 157 -48.67 13.51 -10.91
N LEU A 158 -47.55 14.19 -10.64
CA LEU A 158 -47.19 15.40 -11.37
C LEU A 158 -46.88 15.11 -12.84
N ILE A 159 -46.14 14.03 -13.12
CA ILE A 159 -45.86 13.57 -14.48
C ILE A 159 -47.17 13.25 -15.22
N ASP A 160 -48.11 12.58 -14.57
CA ASP A 160 -49.38 12.19 -15.19
C ASP A 160 -50.25 13.42 -15.50
N LYS A 161 -50.29 14.41 -14.60
CA LYS A 161 -50.94 15.71 -14.87
C LYS A 161 -50.29 16.47 -16.03
N PHE A 162 -48.96 16.46 -16.13
CA PHE A 162 -48.28 17.08 -17.26
C PHE A 162 -48.59 16.36 -18.58
N ARG A 163 -48.65 15.03 -18.57
CA ARG A 163 -49.03 14.25 -19.76
C ARG A 163 -50.46 14.56 -20.20
N GLU A 164 -51.40 14.66 -19.27
CA GLU A 164 -52.79 15.06 -19.54
C GLU A 164 -52.86 16.46 -20.14
N LEU A 165 -52.17 17.44 -19.54
CA LEU A 165 -52.12 18.80 -20.06
C LEU A 165 -51.53 18.86 -21.47
N ILE A 166 -50.47 18.09 -21.75
CA ILE A 166 -49.88 18.02 -23.10
C ILE A 166 -50.89 17.42 -24.09
N ALA A 167 -51.62 16.39 -23.69
CA ALA A 167 -52.66 15.78 -24.52
C ALA A 167 -53.77 16.80 -24.83
N ASP A 168 -54.26 17.51 -23.82
CA ASP A 168 -55.26 18.57 -23.99
C ASP A 168 -54.76 19.65 -24.96
N ILE A 169 -53.57 20.22 -24.73
CA ILE A 169 -52.97 21.22 -25.63
C ILE A 169 -52.87 20.70 -27.07
N SER A 170 -52.48 19.44 -27.24
CA SER A 170 -52.38 18.82 -28.55
C SER A 170 -53.73 18.73 -29.27
N THR A 171 -54.84 18.56 -28.53
CA THR A 171 -56.19 18.60 -29.13
C THR A 171 -56.58 20.00 -29.64
N TRP A 172 -56.15 21.07 -28.95
CA TRP A 172 -56.39 22.45 -29.37
C TRP A 172 -55.51 22.92 -30.51
N GLN A 173 -54.34 22.29 -30.70
CA GLN A 173 -53.39 22.62 -31.77
C GLN A 173 -53.60 21.81 -33.06
N SER A 174 -54.59 20.92 -33.11
CA SER A 174 -54.92 20.21 -34.34
C SER A 174 -55.41 21.22 -35.40
N PRO A 175 -54.80 21.31 -36.59
CA PRO A 175 -55.26 22.23 -37.62
C PRO A 175 -56.71 21.91 -37.99
N CYS A 176 -57.64 22.86 -37.81
CA CYS A 176 -58.95 22.76 -38.45
C CYS A 176 -58.70 22.74 -39.96
N SER A 177 -58.85 21.58 -40.61
CA SER A 177 -58.89 21.53 -42.08
C SER A 177 -60.05 22.40 -42.54
N VAL A 178 -59.73 23.51 -43.19
CA VAL A 178 -60.68 24.35 -43.94
C VAL A 178 -60.98 23.75 -45.31
#